data_AF-A0A6P1ZMS2-F1
#
_entry.id   AF-A0A6P1ZMS2-F1
#
_cell.length_a   1.000
_cell.length_b   1.000
_cell.length_c   1.000
_cell.angle_alpha   90.00
_cell.angle_beta   90.00
_cell.angle_gamma   90.00
#
_symmetry.space_group_name_H-M   'P 1'
#
loop_
_entity.id
_entity.type
_entity.pdbx_description
1 polymer ?
#
loop_
_entity_poly.entity_id
_entity_poly.type
_entity_poly.pdbx_seq_one_letter_code
_entity_poly.pdbx_strand_id
1 'polypeptide(L)'
;MARRRSTDSNMEQLSEIMPFDLRGNQVRTVTDDQGKPWFIARDVALILGYALPQKAVRDHCKQVKILKCSKTQPLDIPPRGVQIIQEPDVYRLIMRSDLPSALAFQDWICDVVLPTIRKTGGYIHATPEMSDQEIMERARKVAEATLASRAAKAVDEEHGNTNIINI
;
A
#
# COMPACT_ATOMS: atom_id res chain seq x y z
N MET A 1 -27.07 18.41 -38.99
CA MET A 1 -26.67 17.19 -38.24
C MET A 1 -25.20 17.33 -37.85
N ALA A 2 -24.93 17.70 -36.60
CA ALA A 2 -23.60 18.02 -36.10
C ALA A 2 -22.83 16.75 -35.70
N ARG A 3 -21.65 16.53 -36.32
CA ARG A 3 -20.68 15.48 -35.96
C ARG A 3 -20.14 15.75 -34.55
N ARG A 4 -20.27 14.77 -33.64
CA ARG A 4 -19.72 14.86 -32.29
C ARG A 4 -18.20 14.71 -32.34
N ARG A 5 -17.54 15.56 -31.54
CA ARG A 5 -16.09 15.74 -31.40
C ARG A 5 -15.40 14.49 -30.88
N SER A 6 -14.19 14.24 -31.40
CA SER A 6 -13.15 13.50 -30.70
C SER A 6 -12.55 14.37 -29.60
N THR A 7 -12.64 13.91 -28.36
CA THR A 7 -11.88 14.33 -27.16
C THR A 7 -12.39 13.36 -26.08
N ASP A 8 -11.60 12.71 -25.23
CA ASP A 8 -10.19 12.88 -24.89
C ASP A 8 -9.60 11.53 -24.48
N SER A 9 -8.35 11.38 -24.87
CA SER A 9 -7.39 10.42 -24.35
C SER A 9 -7.14 10.74 -22.87
N ASN A 10 -7.83 10.07 -21.95
CA ASN A 10 -7.38 9.98 -20.56
C ASN A 10 -8.03 8.78 -19.85
N MET A 11 -7.69 7.57 -20.29
CA MET A 11 -7.88 6.38 -19.46
C MET A 11 -6.76 6.39 -18.44
N GLU A 12 -7.10 6.91 -17.27
CA GLU A 12 -6.25 7.14 -16.11
C GLU A 12 -5.24 6.01 -15.91
N GLN A 13 -3.97 6.41 -15.87
CA GLN A 13 -2.83 5.66 -15.38
C GLN A 13 -3.24 4.84 -14.15
N LEU A 14 -3.47 3.55 -14.36
CA LEU A 14 -3.44 2.57 -13.29
C LEU A 14 -2.00 2.55 -12.82
N SER A 15 -1.70 3.29 -11.75
CA SER A 15 -0.56 2.96 -10.91
C SER A 15 -0.82 1.53 -10.45
N GLU A 16 -0.10 0.59 -11.05
CA GLU A 16 -0.07 -0.78 -10.60
C GLU A 16 0.64 -0.77 -9.24
N ILE A 17 -0.10 -0.30 -8.22
CA ILE A 17 0.24 -0.44 -6.82
C ILE A 17 0.45 -1.94 -6.69
N MET A 18 1.71 -2.34 -6.51
CA MET A 18 2.06 -3.74 -6.29
C MET A 18 1.06 -4.27 -5.26
N PRO A 19 0.18 -5.22 -5.64
CA PRO A 19 -0.82 -5.70 -4.70
C PRO A 19 -0.04 -6.15 -3.48
N PHE A 20 -0.50 -5.73 -2.29
CA PHE A 20 0.10 -6.18 -1.04
C PHE A 20 -0.17 -7.67 -0.95
N ASP A 21 0.75 -8.43 -1.54
CA ASP A 21 0.59 -9.84 -1.75
C ASP A 21 1.19 -10.55 -0.55
N LEU A 22 0.30 -10.93 0.37
CA LEU A 22 0.66 -11.79 1.49
C LEU A 22 0.82 -13.23 0.98
N ARG A 23 1.88 -13.46 0.19
CA ARG A 23 2.24 -14.75 -0.42
C ARG A 23 1.12 -15.40 -1.25
N GLY A 24 0.68 -14.72 -2.29
CA GLY A 24 -0.39 -15.16 -3.20
C GLY A 24 -1.81 -14.82 -2.74
N ASN A 25 -1.99 -14.08 -1.66
CA ASN A 25 -3.30 -13.73 -1.11
C ASN A 25 -3.64 -12.27 -1.37
N GLN A 26 -4.68 -12.05 -2.17
CA GLN A 26 -5.15 -10.71 -2.51
C GLN A 26 -5.91 -10.08 -1.32
N VAL A 27 -5.33 -9.03 -0.75
CA VAL A 27 -6.00 -8.19 0.26
C VAL A 27 -6.81 -7.11 -0.45
N ARG A 28 -8.07 -6.92 -0.04
CA ARG A 28 -8.87 -5.80 -0.53
C ARG A 28 -8.32 -4.47 0.01
N THR A 29 -8.15 -3.50 -0.88
CA THR A 29 -7.63 -2.17 -0.57
C THR A 29 -8.61 -1.08 -0.97
N VAL A 30 -8.52 0.06 -0.28
CA VAL A 30 -9.24 1.30 -0.59
C VAL A 30 -8.20 2.41 -0.64
N THR A 31 -8.20 3.22 -1.68
CA THR A 31 -7.29 4.36 -1.80
C THR A 31 -7.97 5.61 -1.24
N ASP A 32 -7.24 6.40 -0.44
CA ASP A 32 -7.73 7.70 0.00
C ASP A 32 -7.50 8.80 -1.07
N ASP A 33 -8.00 10.00 -0.79
CA ASP A 33 -7.86 11.20 -1.62
C ASP A 33 -6.39 11.62 -1.85
N GLN A 34 -5.49 11.17 -0.98
CA GLN A 34 -4.05 11.41 -1.05
C GLN A 34 -3.31 10.28 -1.78
N GLY A 35 -4.02 9.33 -2.39
CA GLY A 35 -3.44 8.20 -3.10
C GLY A 35 -2.85 7.11 -2.18
N LYS A 36 -3.07 7.17 -0.86
CA LYS A 36 -2.51 6.19 0.07
C LYS A 36 -3.42 4.96 0.19
N PRO A 37 -2.85 3.75 0.17
CA PRO A 37 -3.63 2.52 0.31
C PRO A 37 -4.03 2.28 1.78
N TRP A 38 -5.31 1.96 1.96
CA TRP A 38 -5.89 1.44 3.19
C TRP A 38 -6.31 -0.01 2.98
N PHE A 39 -6.00 -0.87 3.93
CA PHE A 39 -6.25 -2.31 3.87
C PHE A 39 -7.45 -2.68 4.73
N ILE A 40 -8.28 -3.62 4.27
CA ILE A 40 -9.34 -4.17 5.13
C ILE A 40 -8.72 -5.03 6.21
N ALA A 41 -8.84 -4.58 7.46
CA ALA A 41 -8.15 -5.18 8.59
C ALA A 41 -8.55 -6.64 8.84
N ARG A 42 -9.82 -6.96 8.58
CA ARG A 42 -10.36 -8.33 8.70
C ARG A 42 -9.68 -9.28 7.73
N ASP A 43 -9.48 -8.87 6.49
CA ASP A 43 -8.92 -9.73 5.44
C ASP A 43 -7.46 -10.05 5.76
N VAL A 44 -6.69 -9.02 6.12
CA VAL A 44 -5.30 -9.16 6.56
C VAL A 44 -5.19 -10.16 7.72
N ALA A 45 -6.01 -9.99 8.77
CA ALA A 45 -5.96 -10.88 9.92
C ALA A 45 -6.42 -12.32 9.59
N LEU A 46 -7.38 -12.50 8.69
CA LEU A 46 -7.79 -13.83 8.23
C LEU A 46 -6.71 -14.53 7.40
N ILE A 47 -6.04 -13.81 6.51
CA ILE A 47 -4.94 -14.32 5.69
C ILE A 47 -3.77 -14.76 6.57
N LEU A 48 -3.49 -14.01 7.64
CA LEU A 48 -2.50 -14.43 8.65
C LEU A 48 -2.97 -15.65 9.45
N GLY A 49 -4.26 -15.98 9.47
CA GLY A 49 -4.80 -17.15 10.16
C GLY A 49 -5.27 -16.87 11.59
N TYR A 50 -5.56 -15.61 11.93
CA TYR A 50 -6.12 -15.29 13.24
C TYR A 50 -7.54 -15.86 13.37
N ALA A 51 -7.76 -16.67 14.40
CA ALA A 51 -9.10 -17.20 14.73
C ALA A 51 -10.11 -16.09 15.07
N LEU A 52 -9.65 -15.00 15.69
CA LEU A 52 -10.46 -13.84 16.06
C LEU A 52 -9.88 -12.55 15.43
N PRO A 53 -10.18 -12.25 14.15
CA PRO A 53 -9.64 -11.09 13.44
C PRO A 53 -9.86 -9.76 14.15
N GLN A 54 -11.06 -9.54 14.70
CA GLN A 54 -11.40 -8.31 15.41
C GLN A 54 -10.56 -8.10 16.68
N LYS A 55 -10.24 -9.19 17.39
CA LYS A 55 -9.37 -9.15 18.57
C LYS A 55 -7.94 -8.81 18.15
N ALA A 56 -7.41 -9.49 17.14
CA ALA A 56 -6.06 -9.22 16.63
C ALA A 56 -5.87 -7.77 16.20
N VAL A 57 -6.83 -7.21 15.45
CA VAL A 57 -6.80 -5.82 15.01
C VAL A 57 -6.83 -4.86 16.21
N ARG A 58 -7.69 -5.11 17.19
CA ARG A 58 -7.77 -4.27 18.41
C ARG A 58 -6.50 -4.34 19.25
N ASP A 59 -5.91 -5.51 19.38
CA ASP A 59 -4.79 -5.75 20.30
C ASP A 59 -3.44 -5.29 19.68
N HIS A 60 -3.34 -5.20 18.35
CA HIS A 60 -2.07 -4.93 17.65
C HIS A 60 -2.03 -3.65 16.81
N CYS A 61 -3.14 -3.18 16.26
CA CYS A 61 -3.19 -1.98 15.42
C CYS A 61 -3.40 -0.71 16.28
N LYS A 62 -2.81 0.42 15.87
CA LYS A 62 -2.97 1.70 16.57
C LYS A 62 -3.93 2.67 15.87
N GLN A 63 -3.98 2.64 14.54
CA GLN A 63 -4.72 3.61 13.72
C GLN A 63 -5.79 2.91 12.87
N VAL A 64 -6.81 2.39 13.56
CA VAL A 64 -7.95 1.75 12.90
C VAL A 64 -9.03 2.80 12.59
N LYS A 65 -9.49 2.86 11.34
CA LYS A 65 -10.66 3.65 10.95
C LYS A 65 -11.82 2.74 10.56
N ILE A 66 -13.04 3.24 10.73
CA ILE A 66 -14.25 2.54 10.27
C ILE A 66 -14.71 3.22 8.99
N LEU A 67 -14.60 2.49 7.88
CA LEU A 67 -15.20 2.88 6.61
C LEU A 67 -16.68 2.53 6.64
N LYS A 68 -17.54 3.54 6.57
CA LYS A 68 -18.99 3.35 6.45
C LYS A 68 -19.38 3.30 4.97
N CYS A 69 -20.48 2.62 4.68
CA CYS A 69 -21.00 2.50 3.33
C CYS A 69 -21.30 3.91 2.78
N SER A 70 -20.53 4.33 1.78
CA SER A 70 -20.78 5.52 0.97
C SER A 70 -21.43 5.07 -0.33
N LYS A 71 -22.38 5.84 -0.85
CA LYS A 71 -23.06 5.56 -2.13
C LYS A 71 -22.10 5.51 -3.35
N THR A 72 -20.83 5.88 -3.16
CA THR A 72 -19.83 6.04 -4.22
C THR A 72 -18.70 4.99 -4.23
N GLN A 73 -18.70 3.99 -3.34
CA GLN A 73 -17.63 2.98 -3.31
C GLN A 73 -18.11 1.61 -3.82
N PRO A 74 -17.36 0.95 -4.74
CA PRO A 74 -17.71 -0.33 -5.35
C PRO A 74 -17.56 -1.54 -4.42
N LEU A 75 -17.49 -1.31 -3.10
CA LEU A 75 -17.21 -2.32 -2.10
C LEU A 75 -18.47 -2.65 -1.30
N ASP A 76 -18.80 -3.94 -1.16
CA ASP A 76 -19.91 -4.41 -0.31
C ASP A 76 -19.58 -4.17 1.17
N ILE A 77 -19.87 -2.96 1.64
CA ILE A 77 -19.66 -2.53 3.02
C ILE A 77 -20.95 -2.76 3.80
N PRO A 78 -20.97 -3.66 4.81
CA PRO A 78 -22.14 -3.86 5.65
C PRO A 78 -22.53 -2.56 6.38
N PRO A 79 -23.79 -2.41 6.83
CA PRO A 79 -24.28 -1.18 7.46
C PRO A 79 -23.47 -0.73 8.70
N ARG A 80 -22.86 -1.69 9.39
CA ARG A 80 -21.95 -1.49 10.53
C ARG A 80 -20.58 -0.91 10.16
N GLY A 81 -20.25 -0.81 8.88
CA GLY A 81 -18.94 -0.43 8.36
C GLY A 81 -17.89 -1.55 8.43
N VAL A 82 -16.76 -1.32 7.79
CA VAL A 82 -15.57 -2.19 7.81
C VAL A 82 -14.39 -1.49 8.44
N GLN A 83 -13.59 -2.22 9.21
CA GLN A 83 -12.35 -1.70 9.76
C GLN A 83 -11.28 -1.69 8.68
N ILE A 84 -10.67 -0.52 8.49
CA ILE A 84 -9.53 -0.32 7.60
C ILE A 84 -8.31 0.13 8.41
N ILE A 85 -7.14 -0.32 7.97
CA ILE A 85 -5.84 -0.05 8.59
C ILE A 85 -4.85 0.40 7.52
N GLN A 86 -3.86 1.18 7.92
CA GLN A 86 -2.75 1.56 7.05
C GLN A 86 -1.65 0.50 7.05
N GLU A 87 -0.76 0.56 6.07
CA GLU A 87 0.39 -0.35 5.95
C GLU A 87 1.21 -0.53 7.24
N PRO A 88 1.52 0.52 8.04
CA PRO A 88 2.25 0.33 9.30
C PRO A 88 1.54 -0.59 10.30
N ASP A 89 0.21 -0.59 10.31
CA ASP A 89 -0.59 -1.47 11.18
C ASP A 89 -0.68 -2.89 10.62
N VAL A 90 -0.55 -3.07 9.30
CA VAL A 90 -0.39 -4.39 8.69
C VAL A 90 0.92 -5.03 9.17
N TYR A 91 2.04 -4.29 9.10
CA TYR A 91 3.32 -4.79 9.62
C TYR A 91 3.27 -5.07 11.13
N ARG A 92 2.54 -4.26 11.91
CA ARG A 92 2.35 -4.52 13.36
C ARG A 92 1.58 -5.80 13.63
N LEU A 93 0.56 -6.12 12.82
CA LEU A 93 -0.12 -7.41 12.91
C LEU A 93 0.85 -8.56 12.68
N ILE A 94 1.66 -8.46 11.62
CA ILE A 94 2.61 -9.51 11.26
C ILE A 94 3.67 -9.69 12.36
N MET A 95 4.30 -8.60 12.80
CA MET A 95 5.42 -8.62 13.77
C MET A 95 5.00 -9.00 15.20
N ARG A 96 3.70 -9.02 15.50
CA ARG A 96 3.16 -9.42 16.82
C ARG A 96 2.43 -10.75 16.80
N SER A 97 2.52 -11.47 15.69
CA SER A 97 1.84 -12.73 15.50
C SER A 97 2.83 -13.89 15.62
N ASP A 98 2.42 -14.93 16.33
CA ASP A 98 3.12 -16.22 16.39
C ASP A 98 2.56 -17.24 15.38
N LEU A 99 1.71 -16.78 14.43
CA LEU A 99 1.11 -17.65 13.43
C LEU A 99 2.15 -18.07 12.38
N PRO A 100 2.12 -19.31 11.87
CA PRO A 100 3.13 -19.80 10.92
C PRO A 100 3.27 -18.93 9.66
N SER A 101 2.15 -18.39 9.16
CA SER A 101 2.13 -17.50 8.00
C SER A 101 2.84 -16.16 8.28
N ALA A 102 2.73 -15.65 9.51
CA ALA A 102 3.35 -14.41 9.96
C ALA A 102 4.83 -14.62 10.25
N LEU A 103 5.18 -15.70 10.97
CA LEU A 103 6.58 -16.06 11.26
C LEU A 103 7.38 -16.22 9.97
N ALA A 104 6.88 -16.99 9.00
CA ALA A 104 7.61 -17.16 7.76
C ALA A 104 7.68 -15.87 6.91
N PHE A 105 6.87 -14.84 7.18
CA PHE A 105 7.05 -13.50 6.58
C PHE A 105 8.07 -12.67 7.36
N GLN A 106 8.06 -12.78 8.70
CA GLN A 106 9.09 -12.18 9.57
C GLN A 106 10.48 -12.71 9.20
N ASP A 107 10.64 -14.03 9.08
CA ASP A 107 11.91 -14.67 8.70
C ASP A 107 12.39 -14.16 7.34
N TRP A 108 11.51 -14.10 6.34
CA TRP A 108 11.85 -13.56 5.04
C TRP A 108 12.31 -12.09 5.12
N ILE A 109 11.64 -11.26 5.92
CA ILE A 109 12.07 -9.88 6.15
C ILE A 109 13.44 -9.83 6.81
N CYS A 110 13.64 -10.61 7.88
CA CYS A 110 14.84 -10.57 8.70
C CYS A 110 16.07 -11.17 8.01
N ASP A 111 15.89 -12.21 7.20
CA ASP A 111 16.99 -12.94 6.57
C ASP A 111 17.32 -12.42 5.17
N VAL A 112 16.31 -11.91 4.44
CA VAL A 112 16.47 -11.48 3.04
C VAL A 112 16.35 -9.98 2.91
N VAL A 113 15.21 -9.40 3.30
CA VAL A 113 14.89 -7.99 2.97
C VAL A 113 15.79 -7.02 3.73
N LEU A 114 15.79 -7.06 5.06
CA LEU A 114 16.55 -6.13 5.89
C LEU A 114 18.06 -6.26 5.68
N PRO A 115 18.65 -7.48 5.57
CA PRO A 115 20.07 -7.61 5.28
C PRO A 115 20.44 -7.07 3.90
N THR A 116 19.56 -7.22 2.90
CA THR A 116 19.76 -6.63 1.57
C THR A 116 19.76 -5.11 1.66
N ILE A 117 18.71 -4.51 2.22
CA ILE A 117 18.61 -3.05 2.41
C ILE A 117 19.85 -2.50 3.15
N ARG A 118 20.28 -3.16 4.23
CA ARG A 118 21.47 -2.73 4.99
C ARG A 118 22.75 -2.77 4.14
N LYS A 119 22.90 -3.76 3.26
CA LYS A 119 24.11 -3.95 2.44
C LYS A 119 24.13 -3.06 1.19
N THR A 120 23.01 -2.91 0.51
CA THR A 120 22.93 -2.26 -0.82
C THR A 120 22.25 -0.89 -0.78
N GLY A 121 21.62 -0.52 0.33
CA GLY A 121 20.83 0.71 0.46
C GLY A 121 19.41 0.62 -0.08
N GLY A 122 19.00 -0.53 -0.64
CA GLY A 122 17.65 -0.71 -1.19
C GLY A 122 17.31 -2.16 -1.50
N TYR A 123 16.02 -2.46 -1.61
CA TYR A 123 15.54 -3.80 -1.97
C TYR A 123 14.79 -3.75 -3.29
N ILE A 124 15.17 -4.62 -4.23
CA ILE A 124 14.44 -4.88 -5.46
C ILE A 124 14.07 -6.35 -5.43
N HIS A 125 12.78 -6.64 -5.47
CA HIS A 125 12.32 -8.01 -5.61
C HIS A 125 12.73 -8.55 -6.98
N ALA A 126 13.63 -9.53 -7.00
CA ALA A 126 14.07 -10.26 -8.18
C ALA A 126 13.87 -11.75 -7.90
N THR A 127 13.24 -12.47 -8.83
CA THR A 127 13.18 -13.94 -8.76
C THR A 127 14.36 -14.52 -9.55
N PRO A 128 14.84 -15.74 -9.22
CA PRO A 128 15.99 -16.35 -9.90
C PRO A 128 15.83 -16.50 -11.42
N GLU A 129 14.59 -16.52 -11.91
CA GLU A 129 14.25 -16.67 -13.32
C GLU A 129 14.29 -15.33 -14.09
N MET A 130 14.45 -14.20 -13.39
CA MET A 130 14.46 -12.89 -14.02
C MET A 130 15.81 -12.60 -14.67
N SER A 131 15.76 -12.06 -15.88
CA SER A 131 16.94 -11.57 -16.58
C SER A 131 17.47 -10.28 -15.94
N ASP A 132 18.78 -10.03 -16.12
CA ASP A 132 19.42 -8.78 -15.69
C ASP A 132 18.69 -7.53 -16.22
N GLN A 133 18.17 -7.61 -17.45
CA GLN A 133 17.40 -6.53 -18.08
C GLN A 133 16.10 -6.24 -17.32
N GLU A 134 15.37 -7.27 -16.89
CA GLU A 134 14.14 -7.09 -16.12
C GLU A 134 14.41 -6.53 -14.71
N ILE A 135 15.51 -6.96 -14.08
CA ILE A 135 15.94 -6.43 -12.78
C ILE A 135 16.28 -4.94 -12.92
N MET A 136 17.02 -4.56 -13.97
CA MET A 136 17.36 -3.17 -14.24
C MET A 136 16.13 -2.32 -14.56
N GLU A 137 15.16 -2.84 -15.31
CA GLU A 137 13.92 -2.12 -15.57
C GLU A 137 13.11 -1.90 -14.29
N ARG A 138 13.07 -2.87 -13.38
CA ARG A 138 12.48 -2.67 -12.04
C ARG A 138 13.23 -1.60 -11.25
N ALA A 139 14.56 -1.61 -11.28
CA ALA A 139 15.38 -0.59 -10.63
C ALA A 139 15.06 0.82 -11.17
N ARG A 140 14.93 0.96 -12.50
CA ARG A 140 14.56 2.21 -13.15
C ARG A 140 13.20 2.72 -12.68
N LYS A 141 12.19 1.85 -12.65
CA LYS A 141 10.84 2.20 -12.15
C LYS A 141 10.86 2.69 -10.69
N VAL A 142 11.64 2.04 -9.82
CA VAL A 142 11.79 2.47 -8.42
C VAL A 142 12.48 3.84 -8.33
N ALA A 143 13.51 4.08 -9.15
CA ALA A 143 14.18 5.38 -9.20
C ALA A 143 13.23 6.50 -9.66
N GLU A 144 12.46 6.26 -10.72
CA GLU A 144 11.45 7.20 -11.24
C GLU A 144 10.38 7.52 -10.18
N ALA A 145 9.84 6.51 -9.51
CA ALA A 145 8.86 6.70 -8.43
C ALA A 145 9.43 7.51 -7.25
N THR A 146 10.70 7.30 -6.92
CA THR A 146 11.39 8.05 -5.85
C THR A 146 11.56 9.53 -6.23
N LEU A 147 11.94 9.81 -7.48
CA LEU A 147 12.08 11.17 -8.00
C LEU A 147 10.72 11.89 -8.03
N ALA A 148 9.67 11.23 -8.52
CA ALA A 148 8.31 11.78 -8.54
C ALA A 148 7.80 12.09 -7.12
N SER A 149 8.03 11.19 -6.16
CA SER A 149 7.63 11.38 -4.76
C SER A 149 8.39 12.53 -4.08
N ARG A 150 9.66 12.74 -4.43
CA ARG A 150 10.46 13.87 -3.93
C ARG A 150 10.00 15.20 -4.54
N ALA A 151 9.71 15.20 -5.84
CA ALA A 151 9.18 16.38 -6.51
C ALA A 151 7.83 16.80 -5.92
N ALA A 152 6.90 15.87 -5.67
CA ALA A 152 5.61 16.15 -5.06
C ALA A 152 5.76 16.80 -3.65
N LYS A 153 6.64 16.25 -2.80
CA LYS A 153 6.89 16.80 -1.46
C LYS A 153 7.52 18.20 -1.49
N ALA A 154 8.42 18.47 -2.45
CA ALA A 154 9.02 19.79 -2.59
C ALA A 154 7.98 20.85 -3.00
N VAL A 155 7.01 20.48 -3.84
CA VAL A 155 5.91 21.36 -4.24
C VAL A 155 4.99 21.67 -3.04
N ASP A 156 4.67 20.67 -2.21
CA ASP A 156 3.85 20.89 -0.99
C ASP A 156 4.54 21.82 0.02
N GLU A 157 5.87 21.74 0.16
CA GLU A 157 6.66 22.60 1.05
C GLU A 157 6.72 24.07 0.56
N GLU A 158 6.78 24.32 -0.74
CA GLU A 158 6.76 25.68 -1.29
C GLU A 158 5.38 26.38 -1.13
N HIS A 159 4.28 25.64 -1.27
CA HIS A 159 2.93 26.17 -1.08
C HIS A 159 2.61 26.44 0.40
N GLY A 160 3.23 25.72 1.34
CA GLY A 160 3.11 25.97 2.77
C GLY A 160 3.81 27.26 3.24
N ASN A 161 4.82 27.73 2.51
CA ASN A 161 5.64 28.87 2.93
C ASN A 161 5.18 30.23 2.36
N THR A 162 4.28 30.24 1.37
CA THR A 162 3.75 31.48 0.77
C THR A 162 2.63 32.13 1.61
N ASN A 163 2.08 31.43 2.61
CA ASN A 163 0.94 31.92 3.41
C ASN A 163 1.31 32.62 4.74
N ILE A 164 2.58 32.95 4.99
CA ILE A 164 3.02 33.59 6.25
C ILE A 164 3.49 35.05 6.08
N ILE A 165 3.53 35.59 4.85
CA ILE A 165 3.90 37.01 4.64
C ILE A 165 2.70 37.76 4.04
N ASN A 166 1.77 38.15 4.91
CA ASN A 166 0.97 39.37 4.77
C ASN A 166 0.24 39.65 6.10
N ILE A 167 0.92 40.33 7.01
CA ILE A 167 0.33 41.13 8.09
C ILE A 167 0.97 42.50 8.03
#